data_AF-A0A5C8RWG0-F1
#
_entry.id   AF-A0A5C8RWG0-F1
#
_cell.length_a   1.000
_cell.length_b   1.000
_cell.length_c   1.000
_cell.angle_alpha   90.00
_cell.angle_beta   90.00
_cell.angle_gamma   90.00
#
_symmetry.space_group_name_H-M   'P 1'
#
loop_
_entity.id
_entity.type
_entity.pdbx_description
1 polymer ?
#
loop_
_entity_poly.entity_id
_entity_poly.type
_entity_poly.pdbx_seq_one_letter_code
_entity_poly.pdbx_strand_id
1 'polypeptide(L)'
;MAGILEGAGLEPLLATVMRPWVSAVETASPGMHGMMASATSSTAASLKRRVVVLPALGSALEVAVAASNLFAAALDTKNGRVAEQRATALGALVVLIENLRSAEPSEDTRALGLGW
;
A
#
# COMPACT_ATOMS: atom_id res chain seq x y z
N MET A 1 -14.37 1.94 4.46
CA MET A 1 -14.10 2.61 3.17
C MET A 1 -12.61 2.76 3.05
N ALA A 2 -12.04 2.58 1.85
CA ALA A 2 -10.61 2.83 1.59
C ALA A 2 -10.51 4.23 0.96
N GLY A 3 -10.62 5.26 1.79
CA GLY A 3 -10.93 6.62 1.39
C GLY A 3 -9.93 7.20 0.38
N ILE A 4 -8.63 6.94 0.56
CA ILE A 4 -7.60 7.46 -0.37
C ILE A 4 -7.59 6.75 -1.74
N LEU A 5 -8.26 5.60 -1.89
CA LEU A 5 -8.40 4.92 -3.18
C LEU A 5 -9.61 5.43 -3.97
N GLU A 6 -10.63 5.95 -3.27
CA GLU A 6 -11.81 6.52 -3.90
C GLU A 6 -11.44 7.82 -4.61
N GLY A 7 -11.55 7.84 -5.95
CA GLY A 7 -11.22 9.02 -6.76
C GLY A 7 -9.74 9.14 -7.18
N ALA A 8 -8.88 8.18 -6.81
CA ALA A 8 -7.46 8.19 -7.17
C ALA A 8 -7.18 7.99 -8.68
N GLY A 9 -8.19 7.62 -9.47
CA GLY A 9 -8.01 7.35 -10.91
C GLY A 9 -7.05 6.20 -11.20
N LEU A 10 -6.96 5.24 -10.27
CA LEU A 10 -6.11 4.07 -10.38
C LEU A 10 -6.84 2.96 -11.15
N GLU A 11 -6.09 2.22 -11.97
CA GLU A 11 -6.64 1.08 -12.71
C GLU A 11 -7.36 0.08 -11.79
N PRO A 12 -8.54 -0.46 -12.18
CA PRO A 12 -9.40 -1.21 -11.26
C PRO A 12 -8.72 -2.40 -10.57
N LEU A 13 -7.83 -3.09 -11.28
CA LEU A 13 -7.06 -4.20 -10.74
C LEU A 13 -6.05 -3.74 -9.67
N LEU A 14 -5.34 -2.64 -9.94
CA LEU A 14 -4.40 -2.05 -8.97
C LEU A 14 -5.14 -1.50 -7.74
N ALA A 15 -6.30 -0.86 -7.93
CA ALA A 15 -7.15 -0.42 -6.82
C ALA A 15 -7.63 -1.60 -5.96
N THR A 16 -7.99 -2.72 -6.60
CA THR A 16 -8.37 -3.95 -5.89
C THR A 16 -7.21 -4.53 -5.10
N VAL A 17 -6.01 -4.57 -5.69
CA VAL A 17 -4.79 -5.04 -5.02
C VAL A 17 -4.42 -4.14 -3.84
N MET A 18 -4.54 -2.82 -3.97
CA MET A 18 -4.19 -1.85 -2.93
C MET A 18 -5.16 -1.80 -1.75
N ARG A 19 -6.43 -2.16 -1.98
CA ARG A 19 -7.51 -2.01 -1.00
C ARG A 19 -7.23 -2.62 0.38
N PRO A 20 -6.70 -3.85 0.51
CA PRO A 20 -6.40 -4.43 1.82
C PRO A 20 -5.39 -3.60 2.61
N TRP A 21 -4.33 -3.12 1.94
CA TRP A 21 -3.29 -2.32 2.60
C TRP A 21 -3.83 -0.96 3.05
N VAL A 22 -4.52 -0.24 2.16
CA VAL A 22 -5.12 1.06 2.49
C VAL A 22 -6.14 0.93 3.61
N SER A 23 -7.06 -0.03 3.50
CA SER A 23 -8.07 -0.27 4.53
C SER A 23 -7.42 -0.60 5.87
N ALA A 24 -6.35 -1.40 5.89
CA ALA A 24 -5.65 -1.71 7.12
C ALA A 24 -5.07 -0.44 7.77
N VAL A 25 -4.41 0.45 7.01
CA VAL A 25 -3.88 1.71 7.57
C VAL A 25 -5.01 2.60 8.12
N GLU A 26 -6.14 2.68 7.41
CA GLU A 26 -7.27 3.52 7.80
C GLU A 26 -8.02 2.98 9.03
N THR A 27 -8.10 1.67 9.22
CA THR A 27 -8.93 1.08 10.28
C THR A 27 -8.15 0.47 11.44
N ALA A 28 -6.84 0.26 11.32
CA ALA A 28 -6.08 -0.45 12.35
C ALA A 28 -6.05 0.29 13.70
N SER A 29 -6.44 -0.43 14.74
CA SER A 29 -6.43 0.01 16.14
C SER A 29 -5.33 -0.72 16.93
N PRO A 30 -5.06 -0.32 18.19
CA PRO A 30 -4.09 -1.02 19.03
C PRO A 30 -4.31 -2.54 19.06
N GLY A 31 -3.23 -3.31 19.01
CA GLY A 31 -3.26 -4.78 18.93
C GLY A 31 -3.45 -5.39 17.53
N MET A 32 -3.59 -4.56 16.47
CA MET A 32 -3.77 -5.04 15.10
C MET A 32 -2.46 -5.13 14.29
N HIS A 33 -1.29 -5.20 14.94
CA HIS A 33 0.01 -5.28 14.27
C HIS A 33 0.07 -6.40 13.21
N GLY A 34 -0.34 -7.63 13.58
CA GLY A 34 -0.26 -8.78 12.68
C GLY A 34 -1.09 -8.58 11.41
N MET A 35 -2.26 -7.93 11.52
CA MET A 35 -3.07 -7.58 10.36
C MET A 35 -2.35 -6.55 9.48
N MET A 36 -1.79 -5.49 10.08
CA MET A 36 -1.04 -4.47 9.34
C MET A 36 0.16 -5.06 8.59
N ALA A 37 0.96 -5.91 9.26
CA ALA A 37 2.12 -6.56 8.67
C ALA A 37 1.72 -7.49 7.52
N SER A 38 0.64 -8.27 7.69
CA SER A 38 0.12 -9.17 6.66
C SER A 38 -0.41 -8.39 5.44
N ALA A 39 -1.23 -7.35 5.65
CA ALA A 39 -1.78 -6.54 4.57
C ALA A 39 -0.67 -5.81 3.79
N THR A 40 0.30 -5.23 4.49
CA THR A 40 1.46 -4.54 3.90
C THR A 40 2.30 -5.49 3.05
N SER A 41 2.76 -6.61 3.63
CA SER A 41 3.67 -7.54 2.96
C SER A 41 3.01 -8.26 1.77
N SER A 42 1.78 -8.76 1.94
CA SER A 42 1.07 -9.47 0.87
C SER A 42 0.73 -8.54 -0.29
N THR A 43 0.29 -7.31 -0.01
CA THR A 43 -0.03 -6.33 -1.05
C THR A 43 1.21 -5.88 -1.80
N ALA A 44 2.30 -5.55 -1.08
CA ALA A 44 3.56 -5.17 -1.70
C ALA A 44 4.13 -6.28 -2.60
N ALA A 45 4.07 -7.54 -2.15
CA ALA A 45 4.49 -8.70 -2.95
C ALA A 45 3.57 -8.93 -4.17
N SER A 46 2.27 -8.68 -4.04
CA SER A 46 1.32 -8.74 -5.15
C SER A 46 1.63 -7.67 -6.20
N LEU A 47 1.87 -6.42 -5.78
CA LEU A 47 2.23 -5.33 -6.68
C LEU A 47 3.52 -5.63 -7.46
N LYS A 48 4.60 -6.03 -6.77
CA LYS A 48 5.89 -6.35 -7.42
C LYS A 48 5.79 -7.41 -8.52
N ARG A 49 4.82 -8.32 -8.43
CA ARG A 49 4.55 -9.33 -9.46
C ARG A 49 3.71 -8.80 -10.62
N ARG A 50 2.88 -7.79 -10.36
CA ARG A 50 1.84 -7.32 -11.29
C ARG A 50 2.27 -6.15 -12.17
N VAL A 51 3.25 -5.37 -11.73
CA VAL A 51 3.68 -4.15 -12.41
C VAL A 51 5.17 -4.19 -12.73
N VAL A 52 5.56 -3.44 -13.75
CA VAL A 52 6.97 -3.13 -13.99
C VAL A 52 7.44 -2.14 -12.93
N VAL A 53 8.37 -2.57 -12.08
CA VAL A 53 8.88 -1.74 -10.97
C VAL A 53 10.04 -0.87 -11.48
N LEU A 54 9.70 0.31 -11.98
CA LEU A 54 10.68 1.35 -12.29
C LEU A 54 11.26 1.97 -11.00
N PRO A 55 12.43 2.62 -11.03
CA PRO A 55 13.11 3.11 -9.82
C PRO A 55 12.25 3.99 -8.91
N ALA A 56 11.45 4.90 -9.48
CA ALA A 56 10.56 5.78 -8.70
C ALA A 56 9.47 5.00 -7.97
N LEU A 57 8.84 4.02 -8.65
CA LEU A 57 7.84 3.15 -8.05
C LEU A 57 8.45 2.22 -7.00
N GLY A 58 9.65 1.69 -7.25
CA GLY A 58 10.40 0.89 -6.29
C GLY A 58 10.67 1.66 -4.99
N SER A 59 11.18 2.89 -5.11
CA SER A 59 11.41 3.77 -3.96
C SER A 59 10.12 4.11 -3.21
N ALA A 60 9.06 4.49 -3.92
CA ALA A 60 7.76 4.78 -3.32
C ALA A 60 7.20 3.57 -2.56
N LEU A 61 7.38 2.37 -3.11
CA LEU A 61 6.95 1.12 -2.47
C LEU A 61 7.74 0.84 -1.18
N GLU A 62 9.06 1.02 -1.20
CA GLU A 62 9.91 0.85 -0.01
C GLU A 62 9.54 1.83 1.10
N VAL A 63 9.31 3.10 0.75
CA VAL A 63 8.88 4.14 1.70
C VAL A 63 7.50 3.81 2.30
N ALA A 64 6.54 3.38 1.47
CA ALA A 64 5.22 2.98 1.94
C ALA A 64 5.27 1.78 2.89
N VAL A 65 6.10 0.78 2.58
CA VAL A 65 6.33 -0.38 3.47
C VAL A 65 6.96 0.07 4.80
N ALA A 66 8.01 0.89 4.75
CA ALA A 66 8.69 1.37 5.96
C ALA A 66 7.74 2.18 6.86
N ALA A 67 6.97 3.10 6.29
CA ALA A 67 6.00 3.90 7.03
C ALA A 67 4.88 3.03 7.64
N SER A 68 4.39 2.03 6.90
CA SER A 68 3.37 1.10 7.40
C SER A 68 3.89 0.21 8.53
N ASN A 69 5.17 -0.20 8.48
CA ASN A 69 5.80 -0.96 9.55
C ASN A 69 6.01 -0.12 10.82
N LEU A 70 6.40 1.15 10.67
CA LEU A 70 6.48 2.08 11.81
C LEU A 70 5.12 2.31 12.44
N PHE A 71 4.07 2.45 11.63
CA PHE A 71 2.69 2.51 12.12
C PHE A 71 2.28 1.23 12.86
N ALA A 72 2.57 0.05 12.30
CA ALA A 72 2.28 -1.23 12.96
C ALA A 72 2.98 -1.34 14.33
N ALA A 73 4.26 -0.95 14.42
CA ALA A 73 5.00 -0.94 15.68
C ALA A 73 4.40 0.04 16.71
N ALA A 74 3.87 1.18 16.26
CA ALA A 74 3.20 2.14 17.13
C ALA A 74 1.88 1.59 17.72
N LEU A 75 1.18 0.68 17.03
CA LEU A 75 -0.07 0.06 17.52
C LEU A 75 0.13 -0.83 18.75
N ASP A 76 1.33 -1.40 18.92
CA ASP A 76 1.65 -2.27 20.07
C ASP A 76 2.26 -1.48 21.25
N THR A 77 2.57 -0.20 21.04
CA THR A 77 3.22 0.63 22.04
C THR A 77 2.18 1.45 22.79
N LYS A 78 2.13 1.31 24.13
CA LYS A 78 1.15 2.01 25.00
C LYS A 78 1.10 3.54 24.80
N ASN A 79 2.24 4.15 24.46
CA ASN A 79 2.37 5.59 24.15
C ASN A 79 2.85 5.81 22.70
N GLY A 80 2.58 4.87 21.81
CA GLY A 80 2.94 4.99 20.40
C GLY A 80 2.25 6.21 19.79
N ARG A 81 2.96 6.94 18.92
CA ARG A 81 2.41 8.11 18.20
C ARG A 81 1.47 7.67 17.07
N VAL A 82 0.43 6.92 17.41
CA VAL A 82 -0.45 6.21 16.46
C VAL A 82 -1.03 7.14 15.40
N ALA A 83 -1.51 8.32 15.79
CA ALA A 83 -2.08 9.29 14.86
C ALA A 83 -1.03 9.85 13.87
N GLU A 84 0.16 10.24 14.36
CA GLU A 84 1.26 10.74 13.52
C GLU A 84 1.77 9.67 12.55
N GLN A 85 1.94 8.44 13.04
CA GLN A 85 2.43 7.33 12.23
C GLN A 85 1.38 6.88 11.20
N ARG A 86 0.09 6.93 11.55
CA ARG A 86 -0.98 6.71 10.58
C ARG A 86 -0.96 7.76 9.47
N ALA A 87 -0.87 9.04 9.82
CA ALA A 87 -0.80 10.12 8.83
C ALA A 87 0.41 9.96 7.90
N THR A 88 1.56 9.56 8.46
CA THR A 88 2.78 9.26 7.69
C THR A 88 2.58 8.08 6.74
N ALA A 89 1.98 6.99 7.21
CA ALA A 89 1.69 5.81 6.38
C ALA A 89 0.69 6.13 5.26
N LEU A 90 -0.37 6.88 5.55
CA LEU A 90 -1.32 7.34 4.53
C LEU A 90 -0.65 8.25 3.49
N GLY A 91 0.18 9.20 3.92
CA GLY A 91 0.94 10.06 3.01
C GLY A 91 1.85 9.25 2.07
N ALA A 92 2.55 8.25 2.60
CA ALA A 92 3.38 7.36 1.78
C ALA A 92 2.54 6.52 0.80
N LEU A 93 1.36 6.06 1.21
CA LEU A 93 0.44 5.34 0.34
C LEU A 93 -0.10 6.22 -0.79
N VAL A 94 -0.39 7.50 -0.53
CA VAL A 94 -0.78 8.46 -1.59
C VAL A 94 0.32 8.59 -2.64
N VAL A 95 1.59 8.75 -2.21
CA VAL A 95 2.73 8.84 -3.13
C VAL A 95 2.89 7.55 -3.95
N LEU A 96 2.71 6.38 -3.32
CA LEU A 96 2.72 5.10 -4.02
C LEU A 96 1.59 5.01 -5.06
N ILE A 97 0.37 5.40 -4.69
CA ILE A 97 -0.79 5.41 -5.58
C ILE A 97 -0.53 6.30 -6.80
N GLU A 98 0.05 7.49 -6.63
CA GLU A 98 0.39 8.36 -7.75
C GLU A 98 1.40 7.72 -8.71
N ASN A 99 2.43 7.04 -8.19
CA ASN A 99 3.38 6.31 -9.04
C ASN A 99 2.72 5.11 -9.76
N LEU A 100 1.73 4.47 -9.13
CA LEU A 100 1.01 3.34 -9.72
C LEU A 100 0.09 3.77 -10.88
N ARG A 101 -0.34 5.03 -10.95
CA ARG A 101 -1.18 5.54 -12.06
C ARG A 101 -0.47 5.49 -13.42
N SER A 102 0.86 5.60 -13.41
CA SER A 102 1.70 5.47 -14.61
C SER A 102 2.38 4.11 -14.71
N ALA A 103 2.01 3.14 -13.89
CA ALA A 103 2.65 1.83 -13.88
C ALA A 103 2.13 0.95 -15.02
N GLU A 104 3.07 0.31 -15.71
CA GLU A 104 2.75 -0.68 -16.72
C GLU A 104 2.57 -2.07 -16.08
N PRO A 105 1.68 -2.91 -16.63
CA PRO A 105 1.56 -4.30 -16.21
C PRO A 105 2.84 -5.08 -16.55
N SER A 106 3.24 -6.00 -15.67
CA SER A 106 4.36 -6.91 -15.92
C SER A 106 4.06 -7.86 -17.08
N GLU A 107 5.09 -8.49 -17.66
CA GLU A 107 4.91 -9.49 -18.73
C GLU A 107 3.96 -10.62 -18.30
N ASP A 108 4.12 -11.13 -17.08
CA ASP A 108 3.23 -12.15 -16.50
C ASP A 108 1.77 -11.66 -16.43
N THR A 109 1.56 -10.40 -16.07
CA THR A 109 0.22 -9.81 -15.96
C THR A 109 -0.42 -9.62 -17.32
N ARG A 110 0.38 -9.20 -18.31
CA ARG A 110 -0.05 -9.14 -19.72
C ARG A 110 -0.38 -10.53 -20.25
N ALA A 111 0.42 -11.55 -19.94
CA ALA A 111 0.18 -12.94 -20.34
C ALA A 111 -1.13 -13.51 -19.78
N LEU A 112 -1.59 -13.02 -18.63
CA LEU A 112 -2.88 -13.37 -18.02
C LEU A 112 -4.08 -12.59 -18.61
N GLY A 113 -3.85 -11.71 -19.60
CA GLY A 113 -4.89 -10.86 -20.18
C GLY A 113 -5.36 -9.75 -19.25
N LEU A 114 -4.55 -9.37 -18.25
CA LEU A 114 -4.86 -8.37 -17.22
C LEU A 114 -4.14 -7.04 -17.47
N GLY A 115 -3.59 -6.84 -18.66
CA GLY A 115 -2.88 -5.61 -19.02
C GLY A 115 -3.87 -4.49 -19.32
N TRP A 116 -3.96 -3.55 -18.38
CA TRP A 116 -4.67 -2.29 -18.56
C TRP A 116 -3.97 -1.39 -19.59
#